data_AF-A0A961MD68-F1
#
_entry.id   AF-A0A961MD68-F1
#
_cell.length_a   1.000
_cell.length_b   1.000
_cell.length_c   1.000
_cell.angle_alpha   90.00
_cell.angle_beta   90.00
_cell.angle_gamma   90.00
#
_symmetry.space_group_name_H-M   'P 1'
#
loop_
_entity.id
_entity.type
_entity.pdbx_description
1 polymer ?
#
loop_
_entity_poly.entity_id
_entity_poly.type
_entity_poly.pdbx_seq_one_letter_code
_entity_poly.pdbx_strand_id
1 'polypeptide(L)'
;LMMVAGKEIEACIQRLAQMARASGIHLIMATQRPSVDVITGTIKANFPTRISFQVTSKIDSRTILGEQGAEQLLGMGDMLYMAGGAKITRIHGPFVSDEEVEEVVTHLKSFGPADYISGVLDGPDPERESDIDTVLGLGDGSGGDDALYDQAVAIVARDRKCSTSYIQRKLGIGYNKAARLVEQMETEGVVSSANHVGKREILVPEAQ
;
A
#
# COMPACT_ATOMS: atom_id res chain seq x y z
N LEU A 1 -0.03 -3.48 9.95
CA LEU A 1 -0.42 -3.84 8.57
C LEU A 1 -0.20 -2.65 7.62
N MET A 2 -1.03 -1.60 7.63
CA MET A 2 -0.75 -0.40 6.79
C MET A 2 0.60 0.29 7.09
N MET A 3 1.13 0.19 8.31
CA MET A 3 2.44 0.74 8.68
C MET A 3 3.66 -0.07 8.19
N VAL A 4 3.48 -1.29 7.69
CA VAL A 4 4.60 -2.19 7.33
C VAL A 4 4.62 -2.49 5.82
N ALA A 5 3.46 -2.53 5.16
CA ALA A 5 3.31 -2.77 3.72
C ALA A 5 2.23 -1.84 3.11
N GLY A 6 2.29 -0.55 3.42
CA GLY A 6 1.20 0.39 3.15
C GLY A 6 0.82 0.53 1.68
N LYS A 7 1.82 0.63 0.77
CA LYS A 7 1.58 0.88 -0.66
C LYS A 7 0.93 -0.30 -1.38
N GLU A 8 1.43 -1.52 -1.14
CA GLU A 8 0.91 -2.75 -1.75
C GLU A 8 -0.54 -3.01 -1.31
N ILE A 9 -0.80 -2.88 0.00
CA ILE A 9 -2.15 -3.03 0.57
C ILE A 9 -3.10 -1.97 -0.01
N GLU A 10 -2.67 -0.72 -0.10
CA GLU A 10 -3.50 0.38 -0.61
C GLU A 10 -3.87 0.18 -2.08
N ALA A 11 -2.95 -0.30 -2.91
CA ALA A 11 -3.22 -0.62 -4.31
C ALA A 11 -4.20 -1.80 -4.46
N CYS A 12 -4.03 -2.87 -3.67
CA CYS A 12 -4.98 -3.99 -3.63
C CYS A 12 -6.38 -3.53 -3.21
N ILE A 13 -6.47 -2.73 -2.14
CA ILE A 13 -7.74 -2.16 -1.65
C ILE A 13 -8.38 -1.28 -2.73
N GLN A 14 -7.60 -0.42 -3.39
CA GLN A 14 -8.08 0.43 -4.47
C GLN A 14 -8.68 -0.41 -5.61
N ARG A 15 -7.94 -1.40 -6.10
CA ARG A 15 -8.40 -2.25 -7.21
C ARG A 15 -9.68 -2.99 -6.85
N LEU A 16 -9.74 -3.59 -5.67
CA LEU A 16 -10.95 -4.25 -5.18
C LEU A 16 -12.10 -3.25 -5.11
N ALA A 17 -11.94 -2.12 -4.42
CA ALA A 17 -13.02 -1.15 -4.26
C ALA A 17 -13.55 -0.59 -5.60
N GLN A 18 -12.71 -0.49 -6.63
CA GLN A 18 -13.12 -0.01 -7.96
C GLN A 18 -13.84 -1.07 -8.81
N MET A 19 -13.41 -2.34 -8.76
CA MET A 19 -13.89 -3.38 -9.67
C MET A 19 -14.89 -4.36 -9.03
N ALA A 20 -14.90 -4.47 -7.71
CA ALA A 20 -15.60 -5.52 -6.97
C ALA A 20 -17.13 -5.44 -7.02
N ARG A 21 -17.70 -4.24 -7.22
CA ARG A 21 -19.14 -4.01 -7.07
C ARG A 21 -19.98 -4.89 -7.99
N ALA A 22 -19.59 -5.01 -9.26
CA ALA A 22 -20.33 -5.83 -10.23
C ALA A 22 -20.21 -7.32 -9.93
N SER A 23 -19.13 -7.73 -9.25
CA SER A 23 -18.86 -9.12 -8.86
C SER A 23 -19.47 -9.51 -7.51
N GLY A 24 -20.19 -8.59 -6.85
CA GLY A 24 -20.80 -8.85 -5.54
C GLY A 24 -19.80 -8.94 -4.38
N ILE A 25 -18.59 -8.42 -4.56
CA ILE A 25 -17.57 -8.36 -3.50
C ILE A 25 -17.69 -7.01 -2.79
N HIS A 26 -17.77 -7.04 -1.45
CA HIS A 26 -17.93 -5.85 -0.61
C HIS A 26 -16.82 -5.79 0.44
N LEU A 27 -16.31 -4.58 0.67
CA LEU A 27 -15.24 -4.34 1.64
C LEU A 27 -15.78 -3.54 2.82
N ILE A 28 -15.46 -4.01 4.03
CA ILE A 28 -15.64 -3.28 5.28
C ILE A 28 -14.26 -3.06 5.87
N MET A 29 -13.91 -1.79 6.12
CA MET A 29 -12.66 -1.43 6.75
C MET A 29 -12.96 -0.68 8.05
N ALA A 30 -12.38 -1.16 9.16
CA ALA A 30 -12.52 -0.56 10.48
C ALA A 30 -11.14 -0.21 11.05
N THR A 31 -11.04 0.93 11.73
CA THR A 31 -9.82 1.36 12.42
C THR A 31 -10.17 2.17 13.67
N GLN A 32 -9.34 2.03 14.71
CA GLN A 32 -9.37 2.89 15.90
C GLN A 32 -8.39 4.06 15.80
N ARG A 33 -7.57 4.11 14.74
CA ARG A 33 -6.59 5.16 14.48
C ARG A 33 -6.96 5.91 13.20
N PRO A 34 -7.83 6.92 13.29
CA PRO A 34 -8.26 7.70 12.13
C PRO A 34 -7.25 8.80 11.76
N SER A 35 -6.00 8.41 11.50
CA SER A 35 -4.96 9.32 11.01
C SER A 35 -4.94 9.39 9.48
N VAL A 36 -4.31 10.44 8.94
CA VAL A 36 -4.14 10.63 7.49
C VAL A 36 -3.30 9.50 6.86
N ASP A 37 -2.39 8.92 7.64
CA ASP A 37 -1.54 7.80 7.19
C ASP A 37 -2.31 6.47 7.06
N VAL A 38 -3.45 6.34 7.76
CA VAL A 38 -4.31 5.15 7.70
C VAL A 38 -5.49 5.39 6.75
N ILE A 39 -6.12 6.55 6.84
CA ILE A 39 -7.25 6.96 5.99
C ILE A 39 -6.71 7.92 4.92
N THR A 40 -5.91 7.35 4.02
CA THR A 40 -5.23 8.09 2.95
C THR A 40 -6.23 8.71 1.96
N GLY A 41 -5.71 9.54 1.05
CA GLY A 41 -6.51 10.09 -0.06
C GLY A 41 -7.16 9.00 -0.92
N THR A 42 -6.40 7.95 -1.24
CA THR A 42 -6.86 6.81 -2.05
C THR A 42 -7.98 6.05 -1.36
N ILE A 43 -7.84 5.77 -0.07
CA ILE A 43 -8.89 5.13 0.72
C ILE A 43 -10.15 6.00 0.71
N LYS A 44 -10.03 7.31 0.96
CA LYS A 44 -11.20 8.20 0.91
C LYS A 44 -11.85 8.21 -0.48
N ALA A 45 -11.08 8.20 -1.56
CA ALA A 45 -11.63 8.20 -2.91
C ALA A 45 -12.45 6.95 -3.24
N ASN A 46 -12.11 5.80 -2.66
CA ASN A 46 -12.73 4.52 -3.00
C ASN A 46 -13.77 4.01 -1.98
N PHE A 47 -13.83 4.61 -0.78
CA PHE A 47 -14.84 4.32 0.24
C PHE A 47 -15.77 5.52 0.42
N PRO A 48 -16.82 5.66 -0.42
CA PRO A 48 -17.75 6.80 -0.37
C PRO A 48 -18.68 6.76 0.84
N THR A 49 -18.95 5.57 1.38
CA THR A 49 -19.82 5.37 2.55
C THR A 49 -18.97 5.23 3.80
N ARG A 50 -19.26 6.02 4.82
CA ARG A 50 -18.43 6.12 6.04
C ARG A 50 -19.30 6.16 7.29
N ILE A 51 -18.78 5.52 8.33
CA ILE A 51 -19.33 5.55 9.68
C ILE A 51 -18.22 6.02 10.61
N SER A 52 -18.53 6.98 11.47
CA SER A 52 -17.66 7.38 12.58
C SER A 52 -18.40 7.20 13.88
N PHE A 53 -17.82 6.43 14.80
CA PHE A 53 -18.16 6.51 16.22
C PHE A 53 -17.46 7.71 16.86
N GLN A 54 -17.62 7.85 18.18
CA GLN A 54 -16.92 8.88 18.95
C GLN A 54 -15.42 8.84 18.69
N VAL A 55 -14.87 10.00 18.36
CA VAL A 55 -13.43 10.23 18.23
C VAL A 55 -12.98 11.31 19.19
N THR A 56 -11.68 11.41 19.44
CA THR A 56 -11.14 12.34 20.43
C THR A 56 -11.10 13.78 19.92
N SER A 57 -10.88 13.99 18.62
CA SER A 57 -10.62 15.33 18.09
C SER A 57 -11.43 15.66 16.83
N LYS A 58 -11.60 16.98 16.60
CA LYS A 58 -12.15 17.53 15.34
C LYS A 58 -11.32 17.12 14.12
N ILE A 59 -10.01 16.91 14.31
CA ILE A 59 -9.10 16.50 13.23
C ILE A 59 -9.45 15.08 12.80
N ASP A 60 -9.61 14.16 13.75
CA ASP A 60 -10.01 12.77 13.49
C ASP A 60 -11.37 12.68 12.81
N SER A 61 -12.34 13.49 13.27
CA SER A 61 -13.66 13.58 12.63
C SER A 61 -13.53 13.98 11.15
N ARG A 62 -12.71 14.99 10.85
CA ARG A 62 -12.46 15.42 9.47
C ARG A 62 -11.70 14.38 8.66
N THR A 63 -10.78 13.63 9.25
CA THR A 63 -10.07 12.55 8.55
C THR A 63 -11.06 11.49 8.05
N ILE A 64 -12.04 11.11 8.89
CA ILE A 64 -13.04 10.09 8.54
C ILE A 64 -14.13 10.68 7.63
N LEU A 65 -14.81 11.73 8.06
CA LEU A 65 -16.05 12.21 7.44
C LEU A 65 -15.85 13.40 6.50
N GLY A 66 -14.69 14.07 6.55
CA GLY A 66 -14.47 15.36 5.89
C GLY A 66 -14.99 16.57 6.69
N GLU A 67 -15.85 16.33 7.68
CA GLU A 67 -16.46 17.36 8.53
C GLU A 67 -16.25 17.06 10.02
N GLN A 68 -16.42 18.10 10.85
CA GLN A 68 -16.42 17.95 12.32
C GLN A 68 -17.78 17.45 12.82
N GLY A 69 -17.82 16.83 14.00
CA GLY A 69 -19.05 16.40 14.66
C GLY A 69 -18.91 15.07 15.39
N ALA A 70 -18.03 14.17 14.92
CA ALA A 70 -17.83 12.88 15.56
C ALA A 70 -17.19 13.00 16.95
N GLU A 71 -16.46 14.10 17.21
CA GLU A 71 -15.90 14.39 18.53
C GLU A 71 -16.95 14.74 19.60
N GLN A 72 -18.19 14.99 19.18
CA GLN A 72 -19.31 15.37 20.06
C GLN A 72 -20.26 14.20 20.33
N LEU A 73 -19.96 13.02 19.79
CA LEU A 73 -20.73 11.81 20.05
C LEU A 73 -20.54 11.36 21.50
N LEU A 74 -21.55 10.66 22.00
CA LEU A 74 -21.63 10.26 23.41
C LEU A 74 -20.90 8.95 23.72
N GLY A 75 -20.38 8.26 22.68
CA GLY A 75 -19.84 6.91 22.80
C GLY A 75 -20.96 5.86 22.82
N MET A 76 -20.63 4.64 23.25
CA MET A 76 -21.60 3.53 23.48
C MET A 76 -22.59 3.31 22.31
N GLY A 77 -22.08 3.29 21.07
CA GLY A 77 -22.89 3.05 19.87
C GLY A 77 -23.42 4.31 19.18
N ASP A 78 -23.28 5.50 19.75
CA ASP A 78 -23.62 6.75 19.08
C ASP A 78 -22.65 7.00 17.90
N MET A 79 -23.19 7.22 16.70
CA MET A 79 -22.42 7.30 15.46
C MET A 79 -22.96 8.32 14.46
N LEU A 80 -22.07 8.77 13.58
CA LEU A 80 -22.39 9.55 12.39
C LEU A 80 -22.23 8.68 11.15
N TYR A 81 -23.25 8.69 10.30
CA TYR A 81 -23.29 7.97 9.03
C TYR A 81 -23.31 8.96 7.87
N MET A 82 -22.51 8.66 6.84
CA MET A 82 -22.46 9.41 5.59
C MET A 82 -22.44 8.46 4.41
N ALA A 83 -23.35 8.65 3.46
CA ALA A 83 -23.41 7.90 2.22
C ALA A 83 -22.98 8.78 1.04
N GLY A 84 -21.83 8.51 0.42
CA GLY A 84 -21.44 9.16 -0.84
C GLY A 84 -21.32 10.68 -0.79
N GLY A 85 -20.87 11.24 0.34
CA GLY A 85 -20.79 12.70 0.53
C GLY A 85 -22.14 13.38 0.72
N ALA A 86 -23.22 12.62 0.92
CA ALA A 86 -24.52 13.16 1.32
C ALA A 86 -24.46 13.71 2.76
N LYS A 87 -25.56 14.37 3.16
CA LYS A 87 -25.71 14.93 4.50
C LYS A 87 -25.46 13.87 5.59
N ILE A 88 -24.62 14.23 6.55
CA ILE A 88 -24.33 13.38 7.72
C ILE A 88 -25.60 13.20 8.55
N THR A 89 -25.88 11.95 8.92
CA THR A 89 -27.00 11.55 9.77
C THR A 89 -26.47 10.94 11.06
N ARG A 90 -26.96 11.42 12.21
CA ARG A 90 -26.65 10.82 13.51
C ARG A 90 -27.55 9.62 13.75
N ILE A 91 -26.97 8.51 14.19
CA ILE A 91 -27.64 7.24 14.41
C ILE A 91 -27.19 6.68 15.76
N HIS A 92 -28.09 6.03 16.48
CA HIS A 92 -27.76 5.24 17.66
C HIS A 92 -27.64 3.77 17.23
N GLY A 93 -26.41 3.25 17.27
CA GLY A 93 -26.12 1.87 16.93
C GLY A 93 -26.78 0.92 17.92
N PRO A 94 -27.35 -0.20 17.45
CA PRO A 94 -27.86 -1.23 18.34
C PRO A 94 -26.70 -1.83 19.14
N PHE A 95 -26.96 -2.12 20.41
CA PHE A 95 -26.07 -2.91 21.23
C PHE A 95 -26.31 -4.39 20.94
N VAL A 96 -25.23 -5.14 20.80
CA VAL A 96 -25.24 -6.60 20.76
C VAL A 96 -24.17 -7.08 21.73
N SER A 97 -24.51 -7.99 22.63
CA SER A 97 -23.56 -8.55 23.58
C SER A 97 -22.72 -9.67 22.95
N ASP A 98 -21.59 -9.98 23.56
CA ASP A 98 -20.74 -11.08 23.09
C ASP A 98 -21.49 -12.42 23.17
N GLU A 99 -22.34 -12.60 24.19
CA GLU A 99 -23.20 -13.79 24.33
C GLU A 99 -24.19 -13.93 23.18
N GLU A 100 -24.85 -12.84 22.75
CA GLU A 100 -25.76 -12.87 21.60
C GLU A 100 -25.02 -13.26 20.30
N VAL A 101 -23.77 -12.79 20.13
CA VAL A 101 -22.93 -13.18 18.98
C VAL A 101 -22.60 -14.67 19.05
N GLU A 102 -22.22 -15.19 20.22
CA GLU A 102 -21.92 -16.61 20.42
C GLU A 102 -23.12 -17.52 20.15
N GLU A 103 -24.32 -17.10 20.57
CA GLU A 103 -25.57 -17.82 20.30
C GLU A 103 -25.83 -17.92 18.79
N VAL A 104 -25.70 -16.81 18.05
CA VAL A 104 -25.86 -16.80 16.58
C VAL A 104 -24.81 -17.67 15.90
N VAL A 105 -23.54 -17.57 16.32
CA VAL A 105 -22.46 -18.41 15.78
C VAL A 105 -22.73 -19.89 16.02
N THR A 106 -23.21 -20.26 17.22
CA THR A 106 -23.55 -21.65 17.57
C THR A 106 -24.72 -22.16 16.73
N HIS A 107 -25.75 -21.34 16.55
CA HIS A 107 -26.86 -21.66 15.67
C HIS A 107 -26.40 -21.88 14.22
N LEU A 108 -25.53 -21.00 13.68
CA LEU A 108 -24.98 -21.16 12.33
C LEU A 108 -24.14 -22.44 12.17
N LYS A 109 -23.33 -22.79 13.17
CA LYS A 109 -22.54 -24.04 13.17
C LYS A 109 -23.42 -25.30 13.20
N SER A 110 -24.67 -25.20 13.68
CA SER A 110 -25.59 -26.35 13.68
C SER A 110 -26.03 -26.80 12.28
N PHE A 111 -25.90 -25.94 11.27
CA PHE A 111 -26.21 -26.27 9.88
C PHE A 111 -25.11 -27.06 9.15
N GLY A 112 -23.91 -27.16 9.74
CA GLY A 112 -22.80 -27.95 9.19
C GLY A 112 -21.42 -27.35 9.44
N PRO A 113 -20.35 -28.10 9.09
CA PRO A 113 -18.98 -27.60 9.16
C PRO A 113 -18.73 -26.53 8.08
N ALA A 114 -17.77 -25.65 8.34
CA ALA A 114 -17.34 -24.65 7.36
C ALA A 114 -16.58 -25.31 6.20
N ASP A 115 -16.90 -24.89 4.97
CA ASP A 115 -16.20 -25.28 3.75
C ASP A 115 -15.10 -24.24 3.45
N TYR A 116 -13.86 -24.61 3.75
CA TYR A 116 -12.70 -23.72 3.56
C TYR A 116 -12.04 -23.99 2.21
N ILE A 117 -11.90 -22.93 1.41
CA ILE A 117 -11.15 -22.98 0.16
C ILE A 117 -9.65 -22.90 0.48
N SER A 118 -8.92 -24.00 0.26
CA SER A 118 -7.45 -24.01 0.37
C SER A 118 -6.83 -23.10 -0.69
N GLY A 119 -5.76 -22.39 -0.36
CA GLY A 119 -5.10 -21.47 -1.28
C GLY A 119 -5.49 -20.00 -1.15
N VAL A 120 -6.52 -19.65 -0.36
CA VAL A 120 -6.87 -18.23 -0.15
C VAL A 120 -5.78 -17.45 0.60
N LEU A 121 -5.03 -18.15 1.47
CA LEU A 121 -3.91 -17.59 2.24
C LEU A 121 -2.57 -17.79 1.54
N ASP A 122 -2.52 -18.68 0.56
CA ASP A 122 -1.32 -18.92 -0.23
C ASP A 122 -1.26 -17.72 -1.19
N GLY A 123 -0.26 -16.86 -1.00
CA GLY A 123 -0.09 -15.66 -1.83
C GLY A 123 -0.06 -16.00 -3.34
N PRO A 124 -0.13 -14.99 -4.22
CA PRO A 124 -0.02 -15.24 -5.65
C PRO A 124 1.26 -16.02 -5.98
N ASP A 125 1.17 -16.94 -6.94
CA ASP A 125 2.31 -17.64 -7.51
C ASP A 125 3.34 -16.60 -8.00
N PRO A 126 4.66 -16.73 -7.73
CA PRO A 126 5.67 -15.73 -8.09
C PRO A 126 5.61 -15.23 -9.55
N GLU A 127 5.21 -16.07 -10.51
CA GLU A 127 5.00 -15.64 -11.91
C GLU A 127 3.76 -14.75 -12.11
N ARG A 128 2.73 -14.91 -11.28
CA ARG A 128 1.53 -14.05 -11.27
C ARG A 128 1.69 -12.83 -10.39
N GLU A 129 2.60 -12.87 -9.42
CA GLU A 129 2.94 -11.73 -8.57
C GLU A 129 3.54 -10.59 -9.40
N SER A 130 4.42 -10.89 -10.36
CA SER A 130 4.95 -9.90 -11.31
C SER A 130 3.87 -9.26 -12.21
N ASP A 131 2.87 -10.05 -12.62
CA ASP A 131 1.74 -9.53 -13.40
C ASP A 131 0.85 -8.62 -12.55
N ILE A 132 0.62 -8.99 -11.28
CA ILE A 132 -0.16 -8.20 -10.33
C ILE A 132 0.55 -6.88 -10.02
N ASP A 133 1.87 -6.89 -9.80
CA ASP A 133 2.65 -5.67 -9.57
C ASP A 133 2.63 -4.74 -10.78
N THR A 134 2.66 -5.31 -11.98
CA THR A 134 2.53 -4.56 -13.23
C THR A 134 1.13 -3.94 -13.37
N VAL A 135 0.07 -4.69 -13.06
CA VAL A 135 -1.34 -4.24 -13.13
C VAL A 135 -1.67 -3.23 -12.03
N LEU A 136 -1.10 -3.38 -10.83
CA LEU A 136 -1.29 -2.50 -9.69
C LEU A 136 -0.39 -1.25 -9.74
N GLY A 137 0.53 -1.16 -10.70
CA GLY A 137 1.54 -0.10 -10.77
C GLY A 137 2.46 -0.08 -9.56
N LEU A 138 2.58 -1.22 -8.87
CA LEU A 138 3.46 -1.46 -7.73
C LEU A 138 4.85 -1.92 -8.16
N GLY A 139 4.98 -2.41 -9.40
CA GLY A 139 6.29 -2.60 -10.00
C GLY A 139 7.05 -1.28 -9.94
N ASP A 140 8.15 -1.24 -9.19
CA ASP A 140 9.16 -0.18 -9.26
C ASP A 140 9.57 -0.11 -10.73
N GLY A 141 8.96 0.82 -11.47
CA GLY A 141 8.63 0.63 -12.88
C GLY A 141 9.75 -0.02 -13.65
N SER A 142 9.66 -1.33 -13.92
CA SER A 142 10.74 -2.08 -14.56
C SER A 142 11.06 -1.53 -15.95
N GLY A 143 10.09 -0.90 -16.63
CA GLY A 143 10.37 -0.13 -17.86
C GLY A 143 11.08 1.22 -17.66
N GLY A 144 11.06 1.78 -16.46
CA GLY A 144 11.78 3.01 -16.08
C GLY A 144 13.10 2.73 -15.35
N ASP A 145 13.18 1.64 -14.60
CA ASP A 145 14.41 1.19 -13.93
C ASP A 145 15.39 0.56 -14.90
N ASP A 146 14.92 -0.18 -15.91
CA ASP A 146 15.78 -0.59 -17.04
C ASP A 146 16.29 0.64 -17.80
N ALA A 147 15.42 1.63 -18.07
CA ALA A 147 15.84 2.87 -18.73
C ALA A 147 16.80 3.72 -17.87
N LEU A 148 16.62 3.74 -16.55
CA LEU A 148 17.52 4.40 -15.60
C LEU A 148 18.83 3.63 -15.43
N TYR A 149 18.78 2.30 -15.50
CA TYR A 149 19.93 1.41 -15.47
C TYR A 149 20.77 1.62 -16.72
N ASP A 150 20.17 1.58 -17.91
CA ASP A 150 20.83 1.88 -19.19
C ASP A 150 21.48 3.27 -19.17
N GLN A 151 20.78 4.28 -18.63
CA GLN A 151 21.35 5.61 -18.44
C GLN A 151 22.52 5.62 -17.44
N ALA A 152 22.41 4.88 -16.34
CA ALA A 152 23.47 4.77 -15.34
C ALA A 152 24.72 4.09 -15.94
N VAL A 153 24.54 2.98 -16.66
CA VAL A 153 25.60 2.27 -17.38
C VAL A 153 26.25 3.17 -18.42
N ALA A 154 25.47 3.91 -19.21
CA ALA A 154 26.00 4.86 -20.19
C ALA A 154 26.83 5.98 -19.54
N ILE A 155 26.38 6.52 -18.40
CA ILE A 155 27.13 7.53 -17.64
C ILE A 155 28.42 6.94 -17.08
N VAL A 156 28.39 5.73 -16.55
CA VAL A 156 29.57 5.05 -16.00
C VAL A 156 30.58 4.74 -17.09
N ALA A 157 30.13 4.21 -18.24
CA ALA A 157 30.96 3.92 -19.40
C ALA A 157 31.64 5.20 -19.93
N ARG A 158 30.90 6.31 -20.04
CA ARG A 158 31.40 7.58 -20.56
C ARG A 158 32.31 8.33 -19.58
N ASP A 159 31.88 8.50 -18.33
CA ASP A 159 32.58 9.37 -17.37
C ASP A 159 33.65 8.61 -16.57
N ARG A 160 33.77 7.28 -16.79
CA ARG A 160 34.70 6.35 -16.12
C ARG A 160 34.73 6.49 -14.59
N LYS A 161 33.58 6.81 -13.98
CA LYS A 161 33.40 7.00 -12.54
C LYS A 161 32.14 6.29 -12.06
N CYS A 162 32.29 5.34 -11.13
CA CYS A 162 31.18 4.67 -10.49
C CYS A 162 31.27 4.77 -8.97
N SER A 163 30.35 5.53 -8.37
CA SER A 163 30.08 5.51 -6.92
C SER A 163 28.62 5.90 -6.67
N THR A 164 28.05 5.43 -5.56
CA THR A 164 26.64 5.66 -5.20
C THR A 164 26.28 7.15 -5.22
N SER A 165 27.09 7.99 -4.57
CA SER A 165 26.89 9.45 -4.56
C SER A 165 27.07 10.11 -5.93
N TYR A 166 27.85 9.51 -6.82
CA TYR A 166 28.05 10.05 -8.17
C TYR A 166 26.83 9.81 -9.05
N ILE A 167 26.32 8.58 -9.06
CA ILE A 167 25.10 8.19 -9.78
C ILE A 167 23.90 8.96 -9.25
N GLN A 168 23.81 9.10 -7.93
CA GLN A 168 22.79 9.92 -7.27
C GLN A 168 22.72 11.35 -7.83
N ARG A 169 23.86 12.04 -7.92
CA ARG A 169 23.90 13.43 -8.43
C ARG A 169 23.66 13.53 -9.93
N LYS A 170 24.12 12.55 -10.72
CA LYS A 170 24.00 12.58 -12.18
C LYS A 170 22.58 12.29 -12.66
N LEU A 171 21.88 11.38 -11.98
CA LEU A 171 20.51 10.99 -12.32
C LEU A 171 19.44 11.72 -11.49
N GLY A 172 19.84 12.49 -10.47
CA GLY A 172 18.89 13.22 -9.61
C GLY A 172 18.00 12.29 -8.76
N ILE A 173 18.44 11.06 -8.50
CA ILE A 173 17.68 10.03 -7.79
C ILE A 173 18.03 9.99 -6.29
N GLY A 174 17.21 9.29 -5.50
CA GLY A 174 17.48 9.06 -4.07
C GLY A 174 18.66 8.11 -3.83
N TYR A 175 19.31 8.20 -2.65
CA TYR A 175 20.48 7.40 -2.29
C TYR A 175 20.27 5.89 -2.43
N ASN A 176 19.15 5.37 -1.89
CA ASN A 176 18.85 3.93 -1.94
C ASN A 176 18.67 3.43 -3.38
N LYS A 177 18.11 4.26 -4.26
CA LYS A 177 17.94 3.92 -5.68
C LYS A 177 19.28 3.91 -6.41
N ALA A 178 20.14 4.89 -6.14
CA ALA A 178 21.51 4.90 -6.65
C ALA A 178 22.35 3.71 -6.14
N ALA A 179 22.13 3.27 -4.89
CA ALA A 179 22.82 2.11 -4.32
C ALA A 179 22.44 0.82 -5.05
N ARG A 180 21.14 0.58 -5.25
CA ARG A 180 20.62 -0.58 -6.00
C ARG A 180 21.18 -0.64 -7.42
N LEU A 181 21.18 0.47 -8.16
CA LEU A 181 21.73 0.52 -9.52
C LEU A 181 23.22 0.15 -9.55
N VAL A 182 24.00 0.57 -8.54
CA VAL A 182 25.43 0.24 -8.44
C VAL A 182 25.65 -1.23 -8.06
N GLU A 183 24.82 -1.79 -7.18
CA GLU A 183 24.85 -3.23 -6.84
C GLU A 183 24.45 -4.12 -8.03
N GLN A 184 23.47 -3.67 -8.81
CA GLN A 184 23.06 -4.34 -10.04
C GLN A 184 24.20 -4.31 -11.08
N MET A 185 24.84 -3.16 -11.30
CA MET A 185 26.02 -3.05 -12.18
C MET A 185 27.20 -3.93 -11.73
N GLU A 186 27.36 -4.18 -10.42
CA GLU A 186 28.36 -5.13 -9.91
C GLU A 186 27.99 -6.57 -10.24
N THR A 187 26.72 -6.93 -10.00
CA THR A 187 26.19 -8.28 -10.23
C THR A 187 26.26 -8.66 -11.71
N GLU A 188 25.97 -7.71 -12.60
CA GLU A 188 26.02 -7.88 -14.05
C GLU A 188 27.43 -7.75 -14.64
N GLY A 189 28.44 -7.47 -13.82
CA GLY A 189 29.83 -7.41 -14.25
C GLY A 189 30.19 -6.14 -15.06
N VAL A 190 29.41 -5.06 -14.94
CA VAL A 190 29.73 -3.76 -15.52
C VAL A 190 30.83 -3.07 -14.69
N VAL A 191 30.82 -3.26 -13.37
CA VAL A 191 31.81 -2.71 -12.44
C VAL A 191 32.33 -3.76 -11.45
N SER A 192 33.53 -3.56 -10.93
CA SER A 192 34.11 -4.42 -9.90
C SER A 192 33.45 -4.19 -8.54
N SER A 193 33.74 -5.10 -7.61
CA SER A 193 33.51 -4.86 -6.18
C SER A 193 34.24 -3.61 -5.70
N ALA A 194 33.68 -2.98 -4.67
CA ALA A 194 34.25 -1.81 -4.06
C ALA A 194 35.60 -2.14 -3.39
N ASN A 195 36.62 -1.33 -3.65
CA ASN A 195 37.86 -1.40 -2.91
C ASN A 195 37.71 -0.78 -1.50
N HIS A 196 38.78 -0.80 -0.70
CA HIS A 196 38.81 -0.29 0.67
C HIS A 196 38.43 1.20 0.82
N VAL A 197 38.39 1.96 -0.29
CA VAL A 197 38.03 3.38 -0.35
C VAL A 197 36.68 3.60 -1.05
N GLY A 198 35.93 2.53 -1.34
CA GLY A 198 34.62 2.58 -2.00
C GLY A 198 34.67 2.88 -3.50
N LYS A 199 35.85 2.83 -4.13
CA LYS A 199 35.99 2.97 -5.59
C LYS A 199 35.80 1.61 -6.27
N ARG A 200 35.13 1.64 -7.42
CA ARG A 200 34.86 0.48 -8.28
C ARG A 200 35.54 0.68 -9.62
N GLU A 201 36.18 -0.36 -10.14
CA GLU A 201 36.75 -0.38 -11.49
C GLU A 201 35.65 -0.69 -12.50
N ILE A 202 35.80 -0.22 -13.73
CA ILE A 202 34.78 -0.35 -14.78
C ILE A 202 35.26 -1.37 -15.80
N LEU A 203 34.51 -2.45 -15.92
CA LEU A 203 34.88 -3.67 -16.65
C LEU A 203 34.37 -3.66 -18.09
N VAL A 204 33.48 -2.74 -18.44
CA VAL A 204 33.01 -2.57 -19.82
C VAL A 204 34.05 -1.91 -20.74
N PRO A 205 34.12 -2.33 -22.03
CA PRO A 205 35.02 -1.75 -23.03
C PRO A 205 34.76 -0.25 -23.24
N GLU A 206 35.78 0.47 -23.67
CA GLU A 206 35.65 1.88 -24.03
C GLU A 206 34.77 2.00 -25.28
N ALA A 207 33.66 2.73 -25.17
CA ALA A 207 32.82 3.03 -26.32
C ALA A 207 33.59 3.99 -27.23
N GLN A 208 33.97 3.52 -28.43
CA GLN A 208 34.56 4.34 -29.50
C GLN A 208 33.58 5.40 -30.02
#